data_AF-A0A250JDL4-F1
#
_entry.id   AF-A0A250JDL4-F1
#
_cell.length_a   1.000
_cell.length_b   1.000
_cell.length_c   1.000
_cell.angle_alpha   90.00
_cell.angle_beta   90.00
_cell.angle_gamma   90.00
#
_symmetry.space_group_name_H-M   'P 1'
#
loop_
_entity.id
_entity.type
_entity.pdbx_description
1 polymer ?
#
loop_
_entity_poly.entity_id
_entity_poly.type
_entity_poly.pdbx_seq_one_letter_code
_entity_poly.pdbx_strand_id
1 'polypeptide(L)' 'MTPGQVALAWVLARQPSLVPVVGAKTRAQLEDVLGALERPLSKDDLVALESVVKISGDRYDPNQMKHLDSERR' A
#
# COMPACT_ATOMS: atom_id res chain seq x y z
N MET A 1 9.61 11.60 3.44
CA MET A 1 9.26 10.24 2.99
C MET A 1 8.72 10.35 1.58
N THR A 2 9.12 9.45 0.69
CA THR A 2 8.50 9.36 -0.65
C THR A 2 7.12 8.72 -0.56
N PRO A 3 6.26 8.85 -1.59
CA PRO A 3 4.96 8.17 -1.59
C PRO A 3 5.07 6.66 -1.37
N GLY A 4 6.10 6.01 -1.96
CA GLY A 4 6.35 4.57 -1.75
C GLY A 4 6.67 4.23 -0.30
N GLN A 5 7.49 5.06 0.37
CA GLN A 5 7.80 4.89 1.78
C GLN A 5 6.58 5.05 2.68
N VAL A 6 5.74 6.07 2.42
CA VAL A 6 4.51 6.31 3.18
C VAL A 6 3.55 5.13 3.01
N ALA A 7 3.38 4.62 1.79
CA ALA A 7 2.50 3.48 1.53
C ALA A 7 2.96 2.22 2.30
N LEU A 8 4.25 1.88 2.23
CA LEU A 8 4.79 0.72 2.95
C LEU A 8 4.67 0.89 4.47
N ALA A 9 5.06 2.06 5.00
CA ALA A 9 5.00 2.32 6.43
C ALA A 9 3.55 2.28 6.97
N TRP A 10 2.57 2.78 6.21
CA TRP A 10 1.16 2.72 6.57
C TRP A 10 0.62 1.29 6.62
N VAL A 11 0.95 0.46 5.62
CA VAL A 11 0.54 -0.96 5.60
C VAL A 11 1.13 -1.71 6.80
N LEU A 12 2.42 -1.57 7.06
CA LEU A 12 3.09 -2.24 8.18
C LEU A 12 2.55 -1.79 9.53
N ALA A 13 2.19 -0.51 9.68
CA ALA A 13 1.62 0.00 10.93
C ALA A 13 0.18 -0.48 11.17
N ARG A 14 -0.61 -0.76 10.10
CA ARG A 14 -1.96 -1.34 10.21
C ARG A 14 -1.95 -2.85 10.39
N GLN A 15 -1.03 -3.56 9.75
CA GLN A 15 -0.91 -5.02 9.80
C GLN A 15 0.56 -5.43 9.96
N PRO A 16 1.07 -5.44 11.20
CA PRO A 16 2.48 -5.74 11.46
C PRO A 16 2.93 -7.13 11.00
N SER A 17 2.01 -8.09 10.90
CA SER A 17 2.28 -9.46 10.45
C SER A 17 2.23 -9.63 8.92
N LEU A 18 1.91 -8.59 8.16
CA LEU A 18 1.86 -8.66 6.71
C LEU A 18 3.28 -8.62 6.12
N VAL A 19 3.58 -9.57 5.23
CA VAL A 19 4.83 -9.59 4.47
C VAL A 19 4.59 -8.96 3.09
N PRO A 20 5.02 -7.71 2.85
CA PRO A 20 4.76 -7.03 1.60
C PRO A 20 5.66 -7.56 0.48
N VAL A 21 5.08 -7.79 -0.70
CA VAL A 21 5.83 -8.04 -1.94
C VAL A 21 6.06 -6.71 -2.63
N VAL A 22 7.30 -6.22 -2.63
CA VAL A 22 7.67 -4.94 -3.24
C VAL A 22 8.14 -5.18 -4.67
N GLY A 23 7.41 -4.65 -5.64
CA GLY A 23 7.84 -4.62 -7.03
C GLY A 23 8.78 -3.44 -7.30
N ALA A 24 10.06 -3.71 -7.57
CA ALA A 24 11.05 -2.70 -7.95
C ALA A 24 11.78 -3.14 -9.23
N LYS A 25 11.97 -2.23 -10.19
CA LYS A 25 12.72 -2.49 -11.44
C LYS A 25 14.20 -2.13 -11.33
N THR A 26 14.54 -1.25 -10.39
CA THR A 26 15.92 -0.80 -10.14
C THR A 26 16.24 -0.88 -8.65
N ARG A 27 17.54 -0.91 -8.31
CA ARG A 27 18.00 -0.90 -6.91
C ARG A 27 17.60 0.37 -6.18
N ALA A 28 17.70 1.52 -6.84
CA ALA A 28 17.28 2.80 -6.27
C ALA A 28 15.80 2.82 -5.87
N GLN A 29 14.91 2.18 -6.65
CA GLN A 29 13.49 2.05 -6.29
C GLN A 29 13.28 1.15 -5.07
N LEU A 30 14.05 0.06 -4.97
CA LEU A 30 14.00 -0.82 -3.81
C LEU A 30 14.51 -0.10 -2.55
N GLU A 31 15.65 0.57 -2.65
CA GLU A 31 16.25 1.37 -1.57
C GLU A 31 15.30 2.47 -1.10
N ASP A 32 14.65 3.17 -2.04
CA ASP A 32 13.64 4.17 -1.70
C ASP A 32 12.51 3.54 -0.86
N VAL A 33 11.87 2.47 -1.33
CA VAL A 33 10.77 1.83 -0.60
C VAL A 33 11.23 1.30 0.76
N LEU A 34 12.41 0.69 0.84
CA LEU A 34 12.96 0.15 2.11
C LEU A 34 13.26 1.23 3.14
N GLY A 35 13.49 2.49 2.73
CA GLY A 35 13.63 3.62 3.64
C GLY A 35 12.42 3.86 4.55
N ALA A 36 11.26 3.24 4.26
CA ALA A 36 10.11 3.21 5.16
C ALA A 36 10.43 2.60 6.54
N LEU A 37 11.36 1.64 6.59
CA LEU A 37 11.71 0.90 7.81
C LEU A 37 12.49 1.76 8.81
N GLU A 38 13.19 2.79 8.34
CA GLU A 38 13.95 3.71 9.18
C GLU A 38 13.05 4.76 9.86
N ARG A 39 11.85 4.98 9.32
CA ARG A 39 10.91 6.01 9.75
C ARG A 39 9.49 5.44 9.86
N PRO A 40 9.21 4.59 10.87
CA PRO A 40 7.87 4.07 11.09
C PRO A 40 6.90 5.20 11.42
N LEU A 41 5.65 5.05 10.99
CA LEU A 41 4.59 5.99 11.32
C LEU A 41 4.16 5.82 12.78
N SER A 42 3.97 6.94 13.47
CA SER A 42 3.35 6.96 14.79
C SER A 42 1.84 6.75 14.69
N LYS A 43 1.19 6.55 15.84
CA LYS A 43 -0.28 6.49 15.91
C LYS A 43 -0.92 7.80 15.44
N ASP A 44 -0.32 8.94 15.76
CA ASP A 44 -0.86 10.24 15.38
C ASP A 44 -0.70 10.48 13.87
N ASP A 45 0.40 10.02 13.29
CA ASP A 45 0.59 10.04 11.82
C ASP A 45 -0.46 9.19 11.11
N LEU A 46 -0.77 8.01 11.64
CA LEU A 46 -1.83 7.15 11.10
C LEU A 46 -3.20 7.84 11.16
N VAL A 47 -3.56 8.43 12.30
CA VAL A 47 -4.82 9.16 12.47
C VAL A 47 -4.89 10.33 11.48
N ALA A 48 -3.81 11.10 11.33
CA ALA A 48 -3.74 12.20 10.39
C ALA A 48 -3.93 11.72 8.93
N LEU A 49 -3.25 10.64 8.53
CA LEU A 49 -3.38 10.05 7.18
C LEU A 49 -4.78 9.51 6.89
N GLU A 50 -5.40 8.84 7.85
CA GLU A 50 -6.75 8.29 7.68
C GLU A 50 -7.83 9.39 7.69
N SER A 51 -7.55 10.54 8.31
CA SER A 51 -8.48 11.68 8.29
C SER A 51 -8.60 12.36 6.93
N VAL A 52 -7.56 12.26 6.09
CA VAL A 52 -7.51 12.94 4.78
C VAL A 52 -7.99 12.06 3.63
N VAL A 53 -8.10 10.74 3.81
CA VAL A 53 -8.54 9.80 2.78
C VAL A 53 -9.76 9.00 3.24
N LYS A 54 -10.87 9.15 2.51
CA LYS A 54 -12.01 8.24 2.62
C LYS A 54 -11.97 7.23 1.49
N ILE A 55 -11.57 5.99 1.78
CA ILE A 55 -11.58 4.90 0.80
C ILE A 55 -13.03 4.45 0.59
N SER A 56 -13.49 4.49 -0.66
CA SER A 56 -14.84 4.07 -1.05
C SER A 56 -14.82 3.38 -2.40
N GLY A 57 -15.71 2.41 -2.59
CA GLY A 57 -15.82 1.64 -3.84
C GLY A 57 -14.95 0.38 -3.85
N ASP A 58 -15.11 -0.40 -4.92
CA ASP A 58 -14.41 -1.66 -5.13
C ASP A 58 -13.06 -1.46 -5.83
N ARG A 59 -12.20 -2.48 -5.82
CA ARG A 59 -10.87 -2.45 -6.46
C ARG A 59 -10.92 -2.22 -7.97
N TYR A 60 -11.95 -2.74 -8.64
CA TYR A 60 -12.21 -2.57 -10.07
C TYR A 60 -13.70 -2.28 -10.27
N ASP A 61 -14.05 -1.58 -11.34
CA ASP A 61 -15.45 -1.39 -11.73
C ASP A 61 -16.16 -2.75 -11.94
N PRO A 62 -17.46 -2.89 -11.61
CA PRO A 62 -18.18 -4.15 -11.76
C PRO A 62 -18.09 -4.78 -13.16
N ASN A 63 -18.00 -3.99 -14.22
CA ASN A 63 -17.83 -4.53 -15.57
C ASN A 63 -16.40 -5.05 -15.80
N GLN A 64 -15.38 -4.37 -15.26
CA GLN A 64 -14.00 -4.84 -15.31
C GLN A 64 -13.81 -6.13 -14.52
N MET A 65 -14.48 -6.26 -13.36
CA MET A 65 -14.46 -7.49 -12.57
C MET A 65 -14.95 -8.72 -13.36
N LYS A 66 -15.94 -8.57 -14.25
CA LYS A 66 -16.43 -9.67 -15.11
C LYS A 66 -15.38 -10.20 -16.08
N HIS A 67 -14.35 -9.41 -16.40
CA HIS A 67 -13.26 -9.81 -17.30
C HIS A 67 -12.08 -10.46 -16.57
N LEU A 68 -11.99 -10.33 -15.25
CA LEU A 68 -10.93 -10.91 -14.43
C LEU A 68 -11.24 -12.34 -13.96
N ASP A 69 -12.51 -12.75 -14.06
CA ASP A 69 -12.98 -14.09 -13.73
C ASP A 69 -12.51 -15.08 -14.81
N SER A 70 -11.31 -15.62 -14.63
CA SER A 70 -10.68 -16.60 -15.53
C SER A 70 -11.27 -18.00 -15.42
N GLU A 71 -12.19 -18.23 -14.48
CA GLU A 71 -12.76 -19.56 -14.20
C GLU A 71 -14.15 -19.78 -14.80
N ARG A 72 -14.62 -18.86 -15.67
CA ARG A 72 -15.88 -19.02 -16.41
C ARG A 72 -15.81 -20.20 -17.38
N ARG A 73 -16.32 -21.35 -16.95
CA ARG A 73 -16.78 -22.45 -17.81
C ARG A 73 -18.25 -22.29 -18.16
#